data_AF-A0A3B0AJL1-F1
#
_entry.id   AF-A0A3B0AJL1-F1
#
_cell.length_a   1.000
_cell.length_b   1.000
_cell.length_c   1.000
_cell.angle_alpha   90.00
_cell.angle_beta   90.00
_cell.angle_gamma   90.00
#
_symmetry.space_group_name_H-M   'P 1'
#
loop_
_entity.id
_entity.type
_entity.pdbx_description
1 polymer ?
#
loop_
_entity_poly.entity_id
_entity_poly.type
_entity_poly.pdbx_seq_one_letter_code
_entity_poly.pdbx_strand_id
1 'polypeptide(L)'
;MVGVTFCDRFSFDADSVHYAVELRAPGLTARVNEVVAWIWDSDLAPFLEELAADFRGWDGVRSWQTNDRDLAVSAVFRSGGHVGLTWSLRPWPSDTGGWSASVTTWLASGEQMTSLAADIRHFLAGEQQ
;
A
#
# COMPACT_ATOMS: atom_id res chain seq x y z
N MET A 1 8.41 -12.74 9.75
CA MET A 1 7.02 -12.28 9.59
C MET A 1 6.92 -11.60 8.22
N VAL A 2 5.78 -11.70 7.54
CA VAL A 2 5.53 -10.96 6.29
C VAL A 2 4.87 -9.63 6.65
N GLY A 3 5.34 -8.52 6.09
CA GLY A 3 4.79 -7.21 6.40
C GLY A 3 5.21 -6.12 5.42
N VAL A 4 4.51 -5.00 5.50
CA VAL A 4 4.79 -3.75 4.81
C VAL A 4 4.91 -2.64 5.86
N THR A 5 5.81 -1.69 5.65
CA THR A 5 5.96 -0.52 6.52
C THR A 5 6.11 0.73 5.68
N PHE A 6 5.38 1.78 6.06
CA PHE A 6 5.48 3.13 5.50
C PHE A 6 6.26 3.99 6.50
N CYS A 7 7.32 4.66 6.06
CA CYS A 7 8.19 5.43 6.93
C CYS A 7 8.88 6.59 6.20
N ASP A 8 9.68 7.37 6.93
CA ASP A 8 10.48 8.49 6.40
C ASP A 8 9.66 9.47 5.56
N ARG A 9 8.46 9.79 6.06
CA ARG A 9 7.55 10.77 5.43
C ARG A 9 8.17 12.16 5.46
N PHE A 10 8.11 12.85 4.32
CA PHE A 10 8.39 14.28 4.22
C PHE A 10 7.58 14.90 3.07
N SER A 11 7.47 16.22 3.06
CA SER A 11 6.82 16.98 1.97
C SER A 11 7.76 18.08 1.50
N PHE A 12 7.92 18.24 0.19
CA PHE A 12 8.67 19.36 -0.40
C PHE A 12 7.76 20.51 -0.81
N ASP A 13 6.51 20.20 -1.16
CA ASP A 13 5.49 21.16 -1.58
C ASP A 13 4.13 20.84 -0.94
N ALA A 14 3.13 21.65 -1.27
CA ALA A 14 1.78 21.54 -0.75
C ALA A 14 0.91 20.56 -1.56
N ASP A 15 1.44 19.93 -2.61
CA ASP A 15 0.68 19.10 -3.55
C ASP A 15 1.04 17.61 -3.43
N SER A 16 2.13 17.29 -2.73
CA SER A 16 2.67 15.93 -2.61
C SER A 16 3.25 15.58 -1.24
N VAL A 17 3.21 14.29 -0.93
CA VAL A 17 3.86 13.68 0.23
C VAL A 17 4.77 12.59 -0.29
N HIS A 18 6.03 12.62 0.12
CA HIS A 18 7.01 11.59 -0.16
C HIS A 18 7.20 10.70 1.05
N TYR A 19 7.44 9.42 0.82
CA TYR A 19 7.72 8.45 1.88
C TYR A 19 8.51 7.27 1.33
N ALA A 20 8.99 6.42 2.23
CA ALA A 20 9.55 5.14 1.88
C ALA A 20 8.58 4.00 2.20
N VAL A 21 8.67 2.95 1.40
CA VAL A 21 7.93 1.70 1.63
C VAL A 21 8.91 0.57 1.72
N GLU A 22 8.75 -0.26 2.74
CA GLU A 22 9.58 -1.41 2.99
C GLU A 22 8.75 -2.69 3.05
N LEU A 23 9.12 -3.67 2.25
CA LEU A 23 8.58 -5.03 2.30
C LEU A 23 9.53 -5.92 3.10
N ARG A 24 8.96 -6.74 3.98
CA ARG A 24 9.70 -7.76 4.74
C ARG A 24 9.02 -9.12 4.58
N ALA A 25 9.82 -10.15 4.35
CA ALA A 25 9.44 -11.56 4.44
C ALA A 25 10.69 -12.40 4.77
N PRO A 26 10.55 -13.69 5.16
CA PRO A 26 11.71 -14.55 5.35
C PRO A 26 12.62 -14.58 4.11
N GLY A 27 13.86 -14.10 4.25
CA GLY A 27 14.82 -14.00 3.14
C GLY A 27 14.63 -12.82 2.20
N LEU A 28 13.68 -11.92 2.47
CA LEU A 28 13.40 -10.75 1.63
C LEU A 28 13.30 -9.48 2.47
N THR A 29 14.10 -8.48 2.09
CA THR A 29 13.91 -7.10 2.51
C THR A 29 14.09 -6.25 1.27
N ALA A 30 13.07 -5.48 0.94
CA ALA A 30 13.05 -4.65 -0.25
C ALA A 30 12.49 -3.28 0.15
N ARG A 31 13.12 -2.21 -0.31
CA ARG A 31 12.76 -0.86 0.07
C ARG A 31 12.85 0.08 -1.11
N VAL A 32 11.78 0.82 -1.35
CA VAL A 32 11.77 1.96 -2.29
C VAL A 32 11.68 3.23 -1.45
N ASN A 33 12.55 4.18 -1.75
CA ASN A 33 12.49 5.52 -1.19
C ASN A 33 11.77 6.45 -2.16
N GLU A 34 11.28 7.57 -1.64
CA GLU A 34 10.69 8.66 -2.44
C GLU A 34 9.43 8.25 -3.23
N VAL A 35 8.66 7.30 -2.71
CA VAL A 35 7.31 7.02 -3.18
C VAL A 35 6.45 8.26 -2.99
N VAL A 36 5.70 8.65 -4.01
CA VAL A 36 4.91 9.90 -4.02
C VAL A 36 3.42 9.62 -3.89
N ALA A 37 2.78 10.20 -2.88
CA ALA A 37 1.34 10.38 -2.80
C ALA A 37 0.97 11.82 -3.18
N TRP A 38 0.08 11.95 -4.16
CA TRP A 38 -0.43 13.24 -4.63
C TRP A 38 -1.73 13.57 -3.90
N ILE A 39 -1.86 14.78 -3.36
CA ILE A 39 -3.02 15.17 -2.53
C ILE A 39 -4.34 15.21 -3.32
N TRP A 40 -4.25 15.34 -4.65
CA TRP A 40 -5.40 15.39 -5.57
C TRP A 40 -5.75 14.05 -6.21
N ASP A 41 -4.97 12.99 -5.96
CA ASP A 41 -5.21 11.66 -6.50
C ASP A 41 -5.91 10.74 -5.49
N SER A 42 -6.51 9.67 -5.99
CA SER A 42 -7.10 8.63 -5.13
C SER A 42 -5.97 7.86 -4.46
N ASP A 43 -5.63 8.26 -3.24
CA ASP A 43 -4.58 7.64 -2.44
C ASP A 43 -4.91 6.16 -2.09
N LEU A 44 -3.95 5.46 -1.52
CA LEU A 44 -4.08 4.09 -1.05
C LEU A 44 -5.16 3.93 0.02
N ALA A 45 -5.33 4.93 0.90
CA ALA A 45 -6.31 4.85 1.99
C ALA A 45 -7.76 4.69 1.48
N PRO A 46 -8.29 5.55 0.58
CA PRO A 46 -9.60 5.34 -0.04
C PRO A 46 -9.77 3.95 -0.67
N PHE A 47 -8.76 3.44 -1.37
CA PHE A 47 -8.82 2.09 -1.94
C PHE A 47 -9.03 1.02 -0.86
N LEU A 48 -8.28 1.09 0.25
CA LEU A 48 -8.43 0.14 1.35
C LEU A 48 -9.77 0.28 2.08
N GLU A 49 -10.32 1.49 2.16
CA GLU A 49 -11.66 1.75 2.71
C GLU A 49 -12.76 1.11 1.86
N GLU A 50 -12.64 1.19 0.53
CA GLU A 50 -13.56 0.50 -0.39
C GLU A 50 -13.49 -1.02 -0.20
N LEU A 51 -12.29 -1.59 -0.04
CA LEU A 51 -12.13 -3.02 0.28
C LEU A 51 -12.76 -3.39 1.63
N ALA A 52 -12.68 -2.51 2.62
CA ALA A 52 -13.31 -2.71 3.93
C ALA A 52 -14.83 -2.62 3.86
N ALA A 53 -15.37 -1.69 3.06
CA ALA A 53 -16.80 -1.50 2.86
C ALA A 53 -17.45 -2.70 2.15
N ASP A 54 -16.73 -3.30 1.19
CA ASP A 54 -17.17 -4.51 0.48
C ASP A 54 -16.81 -5.81 1.22
N PHE A 55 -16.97 -5.82 2.54
CA PHE A 55 -16.72 -6.99 3.40
C PHE A 55 -17.56 -8.22 3.05
N ARG A 56 -18.64 -8.06 2.28
CA ARG A 56 -19.47 -9.16 1.76
C ARG A 56 -18.76 -10.00 0.70
N GLY A 57 -17.64 -9.50 0.19
CA GLY A 57 -16.82 -10.16 -0.82
C GLY A 57 -17.06 -9.60 -2.22
N TRP A 58 -16.08 -9.84 -3.07
CA TRP A 58 -16.11 -9.50 -4.50
C TRP A 58 -15.41 -10.61 -5.30
N ASP A 59 -15.75 -10.70 -6.58
CA ASP A 59 -15.07 -11.58 -7.52
C ASP A 59 -13.89 -10.86 -8.18
N GLY A 60 -12.83 -11.63 -8.49
CA GLY A 60 -11.67 -11.15 -9.21
C GLY A 60 -10.66 -10.36 -8.36
N VAL A 61 -9.84 -9.56 -9.05
CA VAL A 61 -8.76 -8.77 -8.45
C VAL A 61 -9.13 -7.30 -8.51
N ARG A 62 -9.01 -6.59 -7.39
CA ARG A 62 -9.03 -5.12 -7.34
C ARG A 62 -7.61 -4.62 -7.19
N SER A 63 -7.25 -3.53 -7.86
CA SER A 63 -5.88 -3.04 -7.86
C SER A 63 -5.81 -1.53 -7.76
N TRP A 64 -4.77 -1.07 -7.08
CA TRP A 64 -4.37 0.32 -6.96
C TRP A 64 -2.86 0.42 -7.17
N GLN A 65 -2.37 1.57 -7.63
CA GLN A 65 -0.94 1.87 -7.77
C GLN A 65 -0.71 3.37 -7.68
N THR A 66 0.51 3.76 -7.29
CA THR A 66 0.98 5.14 -7.40
C THR A 66 1.14 5.55 -8.87
N ASN A 67 1.21 6.86 -9.12
CA ASN A 67 1.41 7.41 -10.47
C ASN A 67 2.73 6.96 -11.12
N ASP A 68 3.81 6.90 -10.32
CA ASP A 68 5.11 6.38 -10.77
C ASP A 68 5.16 4.84 -10.84
N ARG A 69 4.10 4.20 -10.31
CA ARG A 69 3.92 2.73 -10.23
C ARG A 69 5.06 2.04 -9.50
N ASP A 70 5.74 2.76 -8.62
CA ASP A 70 6.78 2.25 -7.74
C ASP A 70 6.21 1.49 -6.54
N LEU A 71 4.94 1.74 -6.21
CA LEU A 71 4.10 0.95 -5.32
C LEU A 71 2.80 0.54 -6.03
N ALA A 72 2.48 -0.75 -5.98
CA ALA A 72 1.19 -1.29 -6.42
C ALA A 72 0.62 -2.25 -5.37
N VAL A 73 -0.70 -2.24 -5.22
CA VAL A 73 -1.45 -3.11 -4.31
C VAL A 73 -2.55 -3.82 -5.09
N SER A 74 -2.57 -5.15 -5.04
CA SER A 74 -3.67 -5.94 -5.58
C SER A 74 -4.36 -6.74 -4.48
N ALA A 75 -5.68 -6.74 -4.48
CA ALA A 75 -6.52 -7.35 -3.47
C ALA A 75 -7.40 -8.46 -4.06
N VAL A 76 -7.42 -9.61 -3.39
CA VAL A 76 -8.31 -10.74 -3.70
C VAL A 76 -9.06 -11.14 -2.45
N PHE A 77 -10.39 -11.20 -2.55
CA PHE A 77 -11.23 -11.75 -1.49
C PHE A 77 -11.19 -13.27 -1.50
N ARG A 78 -11.05 -13.88 -0.34
CA ARG A 78 -11.13 -15.33 -0.15
C ARG A 78 -12.32 -15.67 0.73
N SER A 79 -12.85 -16.88 0.51
CA SER A 79 -13.88 -17.47 1.38
C SER A 79 -13.47 -17.38 2.85
N GLY A 80 -14.39 -16.98 3.72
CA GLY A 80 -14.13 -16.81 5.15
C GLY A 80 -13.76 -15.38 5.56
N GLY A 81 -14.03 -14.37 4.73
CA GLY A 81 -13.86 -12.97 5.11
C GLY A 81 -12.41 -12.56 5.26
N HIS A 82 -11.52 -13.09 4.41
CA HIS A 82 -10.11 -12.71 4.39
C HIS A 82 -9.76 -12.09 3.05
N VAL A 83 -8.94 -11.05 3.09
CA VAL A 83 -8.43 -10.35 1.92
C VAL A 83 -6.92 -10.58 1.85
N GLY A 84 -6.46 -11.09 0.71
CA GLY A 84 -5.04 -11.14 0.39
C GLY A 84 -4.64 -9.84 -0.29
N LEU A 85 -3.81 -9.03 0.36
CA LEU A 85 -3.21 -7.83 -0.22
C LEU A 85 -1.79 -8.16 -0.68
N THR A 86 -1.55 -8.09 -1.99
CA THR A 86 -0.21 -8.23 -2.56
C THR A 86 0.36 -6.86 -2.84
N TRP A 87 1.38 -6.51 -2.07
CA TRP A 87 2.16 -5.28 -2.16
C TRP A 87 3.32 -5.53 -3.10
N SER A 88 3.47 -4.72 -4.13
CA SER A 88 4.55 -4.83 -5.11
C SER A 88 5.32 -3.53 -5.16
N LEU A 89 6.63 -3.63 -4.98
CA LEU A 89 7.57 -2.52 -5.08
C LEU A 89 8.48 -2.70 -6.29
N ARG A 90 8.79 -1.58 -6.93
CA ARG A 90 9.85 -1.47 -7.93
C ARG A 90 10.46 -0.06 -7.88
N PRO A 91 11.77 0.12 -8.09
CA PRO A 91 12.37 1.45 -8.17
C PRO A 91 11.89 2.24 -9.39
N TRP A 92 11.70 3.55 -9.21
CA TRP A 92 11.51 4.53 -10.27
C TRP A 92 12.72 5.48 -10.34
N PRO A 93 13.28 5.79 -11.53
CA PRO A 93 12.90 5.31 -12.85
C PRO A 93 13.40 3.89 -13.16
N SER A 94 12.64 3.14 -13.96
CA SER A 94 12.85 1.71 -14.23
C SER A 94 14.00 1.37 -15.19
N ASP A 95 14.67 2.37 -15.77
CA ASP A 95 15.54 2.20 -16.96
C ASP A 95 16.93 1.61 -16.68
N THR A 96 17.33 1.41 -15.42
CA THR A 96 18.65 0.85 -15.08
C THR A 96 18.52 -0.38 -14.19
N GLY A 97 18.28 -1.55 -14.79
CA GLY A 97 18.42 -2.85 -14.10
C GLY A 97 17.58 -2.99 -12.82
N GLY A 98 16.37 -2.42 -12.83
CA GLY A 98 15.49 -2.37 -11.66
C GLY A 98 15.10 -3.75 -11.14
N TRP A 99 14.84 -3.82 -9.85
CA TRP A 99 14.27 -5.01 -9.21
C TRP A 99 12.77 -4.82 -9.02
N SER A 100 12.06 -5.93 -8.84
CA SER A 100 10.69 -5.91 -8.32
C SER A 100 10.58 -6.91 -7.18
N ALA A 101 9.90 -6.54 -6.11
CA ALA A 101 9.63 -7.44 -4.98
C ALA A 101 8.15 -7.35 -4.64
N SER A 102 7.56 -8.49 -4.28
CA SER A 102 6.18 -8.54 -3.83
C SER A 102 6.04 -9.38 -2.57
N VAL A 103 5.16 -8.95 -1.69
CA VAL A 103 4.75 -9.73 -0.50
C VAL A 103 3.23 -9.70 -0.38
N THR A 104 2.66 -10.78 0.12
CA THR A 104 1.22 -10.86 0.37
C THR A 104 0.94 -10.88 1.87
N THR A 105 0.16 -9.91 2.35
CA THR A 105 -0.41 -9.93 3.71
C THR A 105 -1.85 -10.43 3.66
N TRP A 106 -2.28 -11.10 4.72
CA TRP A 106 -3.65 -11.61 4.87
C TRP A 106 -4.31 -10.89 6.03
N LEU A 107 -5.44 -10.24 5.75
CA LEU A 107 -6.18 -9.45 6.72
C LEU A 107 -7.63 -9.93 6.75
N ALA A 108 -8.24 -9.91 7.93
CA ALA A 108 -9.69 -10.05 8.01
C ALA A 108 -10.37 -8.88 7.29
N SER A 109 -11.36 -9.16 6.46
CA SER A 109 -12.23 -8.15 5.89
C SER A 109 -13.01 -7.46 7.00
N GLY A 110 -13.14 -6.13 6.94
CA GLY A 110 -13.78 -5.33 8.00
C GLY A 110 -12.74 -4.62 8.87
N GLU A 111 -12.80 -4.81 10.20
CA GLU A 111 -12.07 -3.97 11.17
C GLU A 111 -10.55 -3.90 10.93
N GLN A 112 -9.88 -5.02 10.61
CA GLN A 112 -8.44 -5.00 10.32
C GLN A 112 -8.12 -4.18 9.06
N MET A 113 -8.95 -4.28 8.02
CA MET A 113 -8.81 -3.47 6.82
C MET A 113 -9.11 -1.99 7.10
N THR A 114 -10.16 -1.70 7.89
CA THR A 114 -10.50 -0.34 8.33
C THR A 114 -9.37 0.30 9.14
N SER A 115 -8.76 -0.45 10.07
CA SER A 115 -7.62 0.02 10.86
C SER A 115 -6.43 0.31 9.96
N LEU A 116 -6.10 -0.60 9.03
CA LEU A 116 -4.99 -0.39 8.10
C LEU A 116 -5.21 0.88 7.25
N ALA A 117 -6.43 1.10 6.76
CA ALA A 117 -6.75 2.28 5.98
C ALA A 117 -6.63 3.57 6.81
N ALA A 118 -7.08 3.54 8.07
CA ALA A 118 -6.92 4.66 9.00
C ALA A 118 -5.45 4.95 9.31
N ASP A 119 -4.64 3.93 9.56
CA ASP A 119 -3.20 4.06 9.84
C ASP A 119 -2.46 4.70 8.66
N ILE A 120 -2.77 4.25 7.43
CA ILE A 120 -2.19 4.82 6.21
C ILE A 120 -2.65 6.27 6.01
N ARG A 121 -3.94 6.56 6.19
CA ARG A 121 -4.46 7.93 6.08
C ARG A 121 -3.77 8.86 7.06
N HIS A 122 -3.67 8.46 8.32
CA HIS A 122 -3.03 9.24 9.39
C HIS A 122 -1.55 9.49 9.06
N PHE A 123 -0.83 8.44 8.67
CA PHE A 123 0.55 8.55 8.22
C PHE A 123 0.70 9.58 7.09
N LEU A 124 -0.11 9.49 6.03
CA LEU A 124 -0.03 10.39 4.87
C LEU A 124 -0.39 11.84 5.23
N ALA A 125 -1.40 12.05 6.09
CA ALA A 125 -1.77 13.36 6.60
C ALA A 125 -0.68 14.00 7.47
N GLY A 126 0.29 13.22 7.97
CA GLY A 126 1.36 13.73 8.85
C GLY A 126 0.90 13.96 10.28
N GLU A 127 -0.27 13.44 10.61
CA GLU A 127 -0.73 13.31 11.97
C GLU A 127 -0.01 12.06 12.51
N GLN A 128 0.80 12.19 13.57
CA GLN A 128 1.28 11.04 14.32
C GLN A 128 0.85 11.20 15.77
N GLN A 129 0.35 10.10 16.34
CA GLN A 129 -0.04 9.95 17.74
C GLN A 129 1.17 9.90 18.68
#